data_AF-A0A6P0MVB3-F1
#
_entry.id   AF-A0A6P0MVB3-F1
#
_cell.length_a   1.000
_cell.length_b   1.000
_cell.length_c   1.000
_cell.angle_alpha   90.00
_cell.angle_beta   90.00
_cell.angle_gamma   90.00
#
_symmetry.space_group_name_H-M   'P 1'
#
loop_
_entity.id
_entity.type
_entity.pdbx_description
1 polymer ?
#
loop_
_entity_poly.entity_id
_entity_poly.type
_entity_poly.pdbx_seq_one_letter_code
_entity_poly.pdbx_strand_id
1 'polypeptide(L)'
;MNPAFIDEWFPDELQDNYIYKLITPRRVGLTRCRAEYFVRLWAYLLLKQQELNGRLRKPLSQLTIPKGFVPCTNREAAELFYANKDRGSDRAAGMMIDILVDLGLIDKLFDGNTICIKIRPVTHLTSSNPLAEAIQLQVDGFNPRTDAVIVANFLARNYNWMSNTTNYIPFKITKLLRSWAHQYPSSMRVLRRCDTSAAVGFYMLYPTASECEEKFFLPASNSLYL
;
A
#
# COMPACT_ATOMS: atom_id res chain seq x y z
N MET A 1 -19.82 12.48 15.60
CA MET A 1 -19.57 11.17 16.25
C MET A 1 -18.25 11.14 17.02
N ASN A 2 -18.21 10.57 18.24
CA ASN A 2 -16.97 10.43 19.02
C ASN A 2 -16.20 9.15 18.59
N PRO A 3 -14.93 9.25 18.16
CA PRO A 3 -14.14 8.11 17.69
C PRO A 3 -13.90 7.03 18.75
N ALA A 4 -13.90 7.38 20.03
CA ALA A 4 -13.63 6.45 21.13
C ALA A 4 -14.65 5.31 21.25
N PHE A 5 -15.88 5.50 20.74
CA PHE A 5 -16.95 4.51 20.83
C PHE A 5 -17.06 3.62 19.59
N ILE A 6 -16.07 3.63 18.68
CA ILE A 6 -16.16 2.94 17.38
C ILE A 6 -16.59 1.46 17.51
N ASP A 7 -16.23 0.79 18.60
CA ASP A 7 -16.56 -0.61 18.86
C ASP A 7 -18.07 -0.82 19.11
N GLU A 8 -18.81 0.20 19.58
CA GLU A 8 -20.28 0.19 19.66
C GLU A 8 -20.94 0.27 18.28
N TRP A 9 -20.29 0.96 17.34
CA TRP A 9 -20.81 1.19 16.00
C TRP A 9 -20.39 0.09 15.03
N PHE A 10 -19.26 -0.57 15.31
CA PHE A 10 -18.71 -1.64 14.52
C PHE A 10 -18.10 -2.71 15.44
N PRO A 11 -18.88 -3.76 15.78
CA PRO A 11 -18.49 -4.79 16.73
C PRO A 11 -17.16 -5.48 16.42
N ASP A 12 -16.42 -5.86 17.47
CA ASP A 12 -15.09 -6.48 17.38
C ASP A 12 -15.06 -7.74 16.50
N GLU A 13 -16.11 -8.58 16.56
CA GLU A 13 -16.22 -9.78 15.72
C GLU A 13 -16.22 -9.45 14.22
N LEU A 14 -16.89 -8.35 13.85
CA LEU A 14 -16.87 -7.88 12.47
C LEU A 14 -15.50 -7.28 12.14
N GLN A 15 -14.91 -6.49 13.04
CA GLN A 15 -13.56 -5.94 12.86
C GLN A 15 -12.54 -7.06 12.58
N ASP A 16 -12.51 -8.10 13.40
CA ASP A 16 -11.59 -9.23 13.29
C ASP A 16 -11.74 -9.97 11.95
N ASN A 17 -12.96 -10.07 11.40
CA ASN A 17 -13.18 -10.65 10.07
C ASN A 17 -12.48 -9.83 8.96
N TYR A 18 -12.61 -8.50 8.98
CA TYR A 18 -11.93 -7.63 8.01
C TYR A 18 -10.42 -7.64 8.22
N ILE A 19 -9.96 -7.61 9.47
CA ILE A 19 -8.53 -7.70 9.81
C ILE A 19 -7.95 -9.01 9.27
N TYR A 20 -8.62 -10.14 9.51
CA TYR A 20 -8.20 -11.46 9.03
C TYR A 20 -8.10 -11.50 7.50
N LYS A 21 -9.10 -10.97 6.78
CA LYS A 21 -9.10 -10.91 5.31
C LYS A 21 -8.04 -9.94 4.76
N LEU A 22 -7.64 -8.91 5.52
CA LEU A 22 -6.56 -8.00 5.15
C LEU A 22 -5.18 -8.66 5.25
N ILE A 23 -4.97 -9.47 6.28
CA ILE A 23 -3.68 -10.13 6.54
C ILE A 23 -3.54 -11.48 5.78
N THR A 24 -4.65 -12.02 5.28
CA THR A 24 -4.73 -13.26 4.50
C THR A 24 -5.14 -12.90 3.05
N PRO A 25 -4.24 -12.41 2.16
CA PRO A 25 -2.86 -12.83 1.90
C PRO A 25 -1.78 -12.03 2.62
N ARG A 26 -0.63 -12.65 2.85
CA ARG A 26 0.50 -12.03 3.57
C ARG A 26 1.06 -10.85 2.77
N ARG A 27 0.68 -9.63 3.13
CA ARG A 27 1.24 -8.39 2.59
C ARG A 27 2.42 -7.94 3.43
N VAL A 28 3.54 -7.68 2.76
CA VAL A 28 4.75 -7.19 3.41
C VAL A 28 4.47 -5.82 4.04
N GLY A 29 4.85 -5.64 5.30
CA GLY A 29 4.62 -4.40 6.05
C GLY A 29 3.20 -4.21 6.61
N LEU A 30 2.22 -5.06 6.29
CA LEU A 30 0.89 -5.01 6.91
C LEU A 30 0.84 -5.97 8.11
N THR A 31 1.01 -5.42 9.32
CA THR A 31 0.87 -6.18 10.57
C THR A 31 -0.59 -6.20 11.05
N ARG A 32 -0.95 -7.11 11.95
CA ARG A 32 -2.30 -7.15 12.56
C ARG A 32 -2.69 -5.80 13.17
N CYS A 33 -1.77 -5.17 13.90
CA CYS A 33 -1.98 -3.85 14.51
C CYS A 33 -2.25 -2.75 13.45
N ARG A 34 -1.49 -2.73 12.34
CA ARG A 34 -1.73 -1.79 11.24
C ARG A 34 -3.06 -2.05 10.53
N ALA A 35 -3.43 -3.31 10.36
CA ALA A 35 -4.72 -3.70 9.78
C ALA A 35 -5.89 -3.28 10.68
N GLU A 36 -5.77 -3.46 11.99
CA GLU A 36 -6.74 -3.00 12.99
C GLU A 36 -6.96 -1.48 12.89
N TYR A 37 -5.88 -0.70 12.89
CA TYR A 37 -5.94 0.76 12.73
C TYR A 37 -6.60 1.19 11.43
N PHE A 38 -6.27 0.52 10.32
CA PHE A 38 -6.90 0.77 9.04
C PHE A 38 -8.41 0.47 9.05
N VAL A 39 -8.83 -0.66 9.64
CA VAL A 39 -10.24 -1.05 9.73
C VAL A 39 -11.05 -0.08 10.58
N ARG A 40 -10.53 0.32 11.75
CA ARG A 40 -11.16 1.32 12.62
C ARG A 40 -11.27 2.68 11.93
N LEU A 41 -10.23 3.11 11.22
CA LEU A 41 -10.25 4.32 10.42
C LEU A 41 -11.32 4.26 9.33
N TRP A 42 -11.38 3.16 8.58
CA TRP A 42 -12.35 2.99 7.51
C TRP A 42 -13.79 3.03 8.04
N ALA A 43 -14.09 2.29 9.10
CA ALA A 43 -15.40 2.32 9.77
C ALA A 43 -15.77 3.75 10.19
N TYR A 44 -14.84 4.46 10.82
CA TYR A 44 -15.05 5.83 11.27
C TYR A 44 -15.34 6.80 10.12
N LEU A 45 -14.56 6.76 9.03
CA LEU A 45 -14.77 7.63 7.87
C LEU A 45 -16.12 7.36 7.18
N LEU A 46 -16.54 6.09 7.14
CA LEU A 46 -17.84 5.72 6.60
C LEU A 46 -18.99 6.29 7.45
N LEU A 47 -18.90 6.14 8.76
CA LEU A 47 -19.89 6.68 9.70
C LEU A 47 -19.93 8.20 9.66
N LYS A 48 -18.77 8.86 9.62
CA LYS A 48 -18.68 10.33 9.51
C LYS A 48 -19.36 10.84 8.23
N GLN A 49 -19.17 10.15 7.11
CA GLN A 49 -19.89 10.48 5.87
C GLN A 49 -21.39 10.20 5.96
N GLN A 50 -21.83 9.13 6.63
CA GLN A 50 -23.25 8.86 6.84
C GLN A 50 -23.91 9.91 7.75
N GLU A 51 -23.21 10.36 8.79
CA GLU A 51 -23.63 11.44 9.69
C GLU A 51 -23.85 12.75 8.92
N LEU A 52 -22.88 13.14 8.09
CA LEU A 52 -23.00 14.33 7.23
C LEU A 52 -24.17 14.24 6.22
N ASN A 53 -24.54 13.04 5.81
CA ASN A 53 -25.67 12.79 4.90
C ASN A 53 -27.01 12.54 5.64
N GLY A 54 -27.04 12.65 6.97
CA GLY A 54 -28.24 12.42 7.78
C GLY A 54 -28.75 10.97 7.80
N ARG A 55 -27.89 9.98 7.50
CA ARG A 55 -28.25 8.56 7.36
C ARG A 55 -27.42 7.63 8.25
N LEU A 56 -27.26 8.00 9.52
CA LEU A 56 -26.59 7.14 10.51
C LEU A 56 -27.37 5.83 10.70
N ARG A 57 -26.81 4.73 10.22
CA ARG A 57 -27.32 3.38 10.46
C ARG A 57 -26.43 2.68 11.48
N LYS A 58 -27.05 2.11 12.52
CA LYS A 58 -26.35 1.36 13.57
C LYS A 58 -26.91 -0.05 13.73
N PRO A 59 -26.07 -1.02 14.13
CA PRO A 59 -24.61 -1.03 13.97
C PRO A 59 -24.23 -1.20 12.47
N LEU A 60 -23.00 -0.87 12.10
CA LEU A 60 -22.49 -1.18 10.77
C LEU A 60 -22.42 -2.70 10.61
N SER A 61 -23.15 -3.25 9.64
CA SER A 61 -23.05 -4.66 9.28
C SER A 61 -21.90 -4.94 8.29
N GLN A 62 -21.53 -3.95 7.47
CA GLN A 62 -20.50 -4.07 6.44
C GLN A 62 -19.79 -2.74 6.19
N LEU A 63 -18.52 -2.82 5.78
CA LEU A 63 -17.73 -1.67 5.37
C LEU A 63 -17.87 -1.45 3.86
N THR A 64 -18.49 -0.33 3.51
CA THR A 64 -18.48 0.20 2.14
C THR A 64 -17.44 1.30 2.02
N ILE A 65 -16.91 1.54 0.82
CA ILE A 65 -15.91 2.59 0.61
C ILE A 65 -16.61 3.96 0.69
N PRO A 66 -16.17 4.88 1.57
CA PRO A 66 -16.67 6.25 1.59
C PRO A 66 -16.42 6.94 0.25
N LYS A 67 -17.37 7.76 -0.20
CA LYS A 67 -17.21 8.51 -1.45
C LYS A 67 -16.19 9.63 -1.27
N GLY A 68 -15.13 9.60 -2.07
CA GLY A 68 -14.15 10.68 -2.13
C GLY A 68 -13.30 10.82 -0.86
N PHE A 69 -12.83 12.04 -0.61
CA PHE A 69 -12.04 12.37 0.57
C PHE A 69 -12.94 12.79 1.73
N VAL A 70 -12.67 12.26 2.93
CA VAL A 70 -13.39 12.57 4.16
C VAL A 70 -12.43 13.23 5.15
N PRO A 71 -12.78 14.38 5.75
CA PRO A 71 -11.91 15.07 6.69
C PRO A 71 -11.72 14.24 7.98
N CYS A 72 -10.48 14.08 8.44
CA CYS A 72 -10.14 13.36 9.65
C CYS A 72 -8.93 14.00 10.30
N THR A 73 -9.07 14.60 11.47
CA THR A 73 -7.94 15.21 12.16
C THR A 73 -6.98 14.14 12.70
N ASN A 74 -5.71 14.51 12.91
CA ASN A 74 -4.75 13.61 13.55
C ASN A 74 -5.18 13.19 14.97
N ARG A 75 -5.94 14.06 15.66
CA ARG A 75 -6.52 13.76 16.97
C ARG A 75 -7.61 12.70 16.89
N GLU A 76 -8.55 12.85 15.95
CA GLU A 76 -9.57 11.83 15.69
C GLU A 76 -8.91 10.48 15.35
N ALA A 77 -7.88 10.50 14.51
CA ALA A 77 -7.11 9.29 14.19
C ALA A 77 -6.37 8.71 15.41
N ALA A 78 -5.80 9.55 16.28
CA ALA A 78 -5.15 9.09 17.51
C ALA A 78 -6.14 8.43 18.45
N GLU A 79 -7.32 9.00 18.62
CA GLU A 79 -8.41 8.40 19.39
C GLU A 79 -8.81 7.03 18.80
N LEU A 80 -8.87 6.88 17.47
CA LEU A 80 -9.16 5.58 16.83
C LEU A 80 -8.05 4.54 17.01
N PHE A 81 -6.78 4.94 16.88
CA PHE A 81 -5.66 4.01 16.93
C PHE A 81 -5.26 3.63 18.35
N TYR A 82 -5.49 4.53 19.30
CA TYR A 82 -4.94 4.43 20.64
C TYR A 82 -5.98 4.54 21.75
N ALA A 83 -7.30 4.50 21.45
CA ALA A 83 -8.39 4.53 22.46
C ALA A 83 -8.13 3.63 23.68
N ASN A 84 -7.61 2.42 23.46
CA ASN A 84 -7.42 1.40 24.50
C ASN A 84 -5.97 1.31 25.01
N LYS A 85 -5.09 2.23 24.62
CA LYS A 85 -3.66 2.20 24.96
C LYS A 85 -3.24 3.58 25.46
N ASP A 86 -2.64 3.65 26.65
CA ASP A 86 -2.03 4.87 27.22
C ASP A 86 -0.86 5.47 26.40
N ARG A 87 -0.64 4.97 25.18
CA ARG A 87 0.50 5.31 24.32
C ARG A 87 0.05 5.59 22.91
N GLY A 88 -0.05 6.87 22.59
CA GLY A 88 -0.22 7.37 21.24
C GLY A 88 -0.52 8.86 21.24
N SER A 89 0.21 9.62 20.44
CA SER A 89 -0.02 11.06 20.25
C SER A 89 -0.59 11.35 18.87
N ASP A 90 -1.16 12.53 18.67
CA ASP A 90 -1.59 13.02 17.35
C ASP A 90 -0.47 12.89 16.30
N ARG A 91 0.78 13.12 16.70
CA ARG A 91 1.96 12.92 15.84
C ARG A 91 2.14 11.46 15.45
N ALA A 92 2.01 10.53 16.40
CA ALA A 92 2.11 9.10 16.13
C ALA A 92 0.99 8.62 15.19
N ALA A 93 -0.22 9.15 15.37
CA ALA A 93 -1.34 8.88 14.46
C ALA A 93 -1.05 9.41 13.05
N GLY A 94 -0.52 10.63 12.92
CA GLY A 94 -0.07 11.18 11.64
C GLY A 94 0.96 10.27 10.94
N MET A 95 1.96 9.77 11.68
CA MET A 95 2.94 8.82 11.13
C MET A 95 2.29 7.49 10.72
N MET A 96 1.31 7.00 11.49
CA MET A 96 0.56 5.79 11.11
C MET A 96 -0.24 5.99 9.83
N ILE A 97 -0.85 7.16 9.64
CA ILE A 97 -1.54 7.51 8.39
C ILE A 97 -0.56 7.49 7.22
N ASP A 98 0.65 8.04 7.38
CA ASP A 98 1.69 7.99 6.34
C ASP A 98 2.08 6.54 6.01
N ILE A 99 2.23 5.67 7.02
CA ILE A 99 2.47 4.24 6.81
C ILE A 99 1.31 3.60 6.02
N LEU A 100 0.06 3.94 6.31
CA LEU A 100 -1.10 3.40 5.58
C LEU A 100 -1.16 3.92 4.13
N VAL A 101 -0.69 5.14 3.87
CA VAL A 101 -0.51 5.68 2.51
C VAL A 101 0.57 4.89 1.76
N ASP A 102 1.71 4.64 2.39
CA ASP A 102 2.83 3.88 1.80
C ASP A 102 2.43 2.43 1.49
N LEU A 103 1.61 1.82 2.35
CA LEU A 103 1.01 0.50 2.13
C LEU A 103 -0.07 0.50 1.02
N GLY A 104 -0.40 1.68 0.47
CA GLY A 104 -1.37 1.84 -0.60
C GLY A 104 -2.81 1.55 -0.19
N LEU A 105 -3.13 1.66 1.10
CA LEU A 105 -4.47 1.43 1.65
C LEU A 105 -5.35 2.68 1.63
N ILE A 106 -4.72 3.87 1.71
CA ILE A 106 -5.41 5.15 1.73
C ILE A 106 -4.69 6.19 0.85
N ASP A 107 -5.43 7.21 0.43
CA ASP A 107 -4.89 8.47 -0.09
C ASP A 107 -5.08 9.57 0.96
N LYS A 108 -4.11 10.46 1.09
CA LYS A 108 -4.14 11.61 1.98
C LYS A 108 -3.99 12.91 1.17
N LEU A 109 -4.82 13.90 1.49
CA LEU A 109 -4.74 15.26 0.97
C LEU A 109 -4.86 16.25 2.14
N PHE A 110 -4.28 17.43 2.04
CA PHE A 110 -4.47 18.51 3.02
C PHE A 110 -5.26 19.64 2.35
N ASP A 111 -6.38 20.04 2.95
CA ASP A 111 -7.30 21.03 2.37
C ASP A 111 -7.03 22.47 2.84
N GLY A 112 -5.98 22.68 3.64
CA GLY A 112 -5.65 23.96 4.29
C GLY A 112 -6.01 23.99 5.77
N ASN A 113 -6.97 23.18 6.22
CA ASN A 113 -7.43 23.12 7.61
C ASN A 113 -7.14 21.76 8.25
N THR A 114 -7.45 20.67 7.56
CA THR A 114 -7.32 19.30 8.07
C THR A 114 -6.82 18.35 6.99
N ILE A 115 -6.38 17.16 7.41
CA ILE A 115 -6.12 16.10 6.46
C ILE A 115 -7.46 15.46 6.05
N CYS A 116 -7.58 15.20 4.76
CA CYS A 116 -8.70 14.54 4.15
C CYS A 116 -8.20 13.19 3.65
N ILE A 117 -8.89 12.12 4.05
CA ILE A 117 -8.48 10.75 3.81
C ILE A 117 -9.50 10.09 2.87
N LYS A 118 -9.00 9.37 1.87
CA LYS A 118 -9.80 8.54 0.98
C LYS A 118 -9.35 7.09 1.12
N ILE A 119 -10.29 6.18 1.34
CA ILE A 119 -10.00 4.74 1.38
C ILE A 119 -9.81 4.24 -0.05
N ARG A 120 -8.70 3.54 -0.31
CA ARG A 120 -8.49 2.88 -1.60
C ARG A 120 -9.24 1.54 -1.63
N PRO A 121 -9.83 1.14 -2.77
CA PRO A 121 -10.50 -0.14 -2.87
C PRO A 121 -9.54 -1.29 -2.58
N VAL A 122 -9.92 -2.14 -1.63
CA VAL A 122 -9.22 -3.41 -1.36
C VAL A 122 -10.02 -4.51 -2.05
N THR A 123 -9.48 -5.00 -3.17
CA THR A 123 -10.17 -5.85 -4.17
C THR A 123 -10.83 -7.10 -3.57
N HIS A 124 -10.32 -7.64 -2.47
CA HIS A 124 -10.86 -8.83 -1.80
C HIS A 124 -11.86 -8.55 -0.66
N LEU A 125 -12.01 -7.29 -0.25
CA LEU A 125 -12.91 -6.87 0.83
C LEU A 125 -14.13 -6.11 0.32
N THR A 126 -14.03 -5.56 -0.88
CA THR A 126 -15.05 -4.69 -1.45
C THR A 126 -15.69 -5.39 -2.64
N SER A 127 -16.86 -5.98 -2.42
CA SER A 127 -17.65 -6.69 -3.44
C SER A 127 -18.31 -5.76 -4.47
N SER A 128 -17.97 -4.45 -4.48
CA SER A 128 -18.80 -3.42 -5.09
C SER A 128 -18.09 -2.49 -6.07
N ASN A 129 -16.99 -2.92 -6.69
CA ASN A 129 -16.63 -2.29 -7.96
C ASN A 129 -17.13 -3.18 -9.10
N PRO A 130 -17.83 -2.61 -10.11
CA PRO A 130 -18.04 -3.35 -11.34
C PRO A 130 -16.67 -3.85 -11.79
N LEU A 131 -16.61 -5.13 -12.17
CA LEU A 131 -15.43 -5.77 -12.73
C LEU A 131 -14.82 -4.78 -13.72
N ALA A 132 -13.76 -4.08 -13.30
CA ALA A 132 -13.01 -3.24 -14.21
C ALA A 132 -12.63 -4.16 -15.34
N GLU A 133 -12.91 -3.75 -16.59
CA GLU A 133 -12.61 -4.55 -17.77
C GLU A 133 -11.26 -5.23 -17.58
N ALA A 134 -11.23 -6.55 -17.81
CA ALA A 134 -10.05 -7.35 -17.53
C ALA A 134 -8.86 -6.73 -18.25
N ILE A 135 -7.98 -6.07 -17.48
CA ILE A 135 -6.83 -5.37 -18.02
C ILE A 135 -5.95 -6.44 -18.68
N GLN A 136 -5.81 -6.37 -19.99
CA GLN A 136 -4.90 -7.24 -20.70
C GLN A 136 -3.47 -6.85 -20.36
N LEU A 137 -2.71 -7.85 -19.92
CA LEU A 137 -1.31 -7.70 -19.52
C LEU A 137 -0.46 -8.50 -20.49
N GLN A 138 0.66 -7.90 -20.91
CA GLN A 138 1.65 -8.56 -21.74
C GLN A 138 3.02 -8.49 -21.09
N VAL A 139 3.81 -9.53 -21.34
CA VAL A 139 5.21 -9.57 -20.97
C VAL A 139 6.02 -8.87 -22.06
N ASP A 140 6.89 -7.96 -21.66
CA ASP A 140 7.76 -7.22 -22.57
C ASP A 140 9.20 -7.13 -22.05
N GLY A 141 10.14 -6.79 -22.95
CA GLY A 141 11.53 -6.52 -22.63
C GLY A 141 11.67 -5.32 -21.69
N PHE A 142 12.53 -5.45 -20.69
CA PHE A 142 12.86 -4.33 -19.80
C PHE A 142 13.70 -3.28 -20.54
N ASN A 143 13.20 -2.04 -20.58
CA ASN A 143 13.91 -0.89 -21.14
C ASN A 143 14.59 -0.08 -20.01
N PRO A 144 15.94 -0.07 -19.93
CA PRO A 144 16.65 0.61 -18.84
C PRO A 144 16.49 2.13 -18.82
N ARG A 145 16.06 2.75 -19.92
CA ARG A 145 15.83 4.21 -19.98
C ARG A 145 14.51 4.59 -19.32
N THR A 146 13.43 3.87 -19.63
CA THR A 146 12.06 4.21 -19.21
C THR A 146 11.61 3.43 -17.99
N ASP A 147 11.87 2.12 -17.95
CA ASP A 147 11.27 1.23 -16.95
C ASP A 147 12.07 1.25 -15.64
N ALA A 148 13.38 1.48 -15.69
CA ALA A 148 14.23 1.45 -14.50
C ALA A 148 13.73 2.39 -13.38
N VAL A 149 13.24 3.58 -13.74
CA VAL A 149 12.71 4.55 -12.76
C VAL A 149 11.35 4.09 -12.21
N ILE A 150 10.47 3.59 -13.08
CA ILE A 150 9.13 3.12 -12.70
C ILE A 150 9.25 1.91 -11.76
N VAL A 151 10.05 0.93 -12.16
CA VAL A 151 10.33 -0.28 -11.39
C VAL A 151 11.05 0.06 -10.09
N ALA A 152 12.02 0.97 -10.10
CA ALA A 152 12.69 1.38 -8.86
C ALA A 152 11.75 2.05 -7.86
N ASN A 153 10.83 2.90 -8.32
CA ASN A 153 9.81 3.49 -7.46
C ASN A 153 8.84 2.43 -6.93
N PHE A 154 8.46 1.47 -7.76
CA PHE A 154 7.63 0.34 -7.35
C PHE A 154 8.33 -0.52 -6.30
N LEU A 155 9.58 -0.91 -6.52
CA LEU A 155 10.38 -1.70 -5.58
C LEU A 155 10.62 -0.92 -4.29
N ALA A 156 11.00 0.36 -4.36
CA ALA A 156 11.22 1.18 -3.18
C ALA A 156 9.98 1.24 -2.29
N ARG A 157 8.77 1.35 -2.86
CA ARG A 157 7.51 1.33 -2.09
C ARG A 157 7.26 -0.02 -1.40
N ASN A 158 7.50 -1.13 -2.10
CA ASN A 158 7.25 -2.48 -1.58
C ASN A 158 8.35 -2.98 -0.62
N TYR A 159 9.57 -2.45 -0.73
CA TYR A 159 10.75 -2.90 0.00
C TYR A 159 11.34 -1.83 0.95
N ASN A 160 10.67 -0.68 1.14
CA ASN A 160 11.10 0.41 2.02
C ASN A 160 11.43 -0.04 3.46
N TRP A 161 10.80 -1.12 3.92
CA TRP A 161 11.00 -1.67 5.25
C TRP A 161 12.39 -2.28 5.48
N MET A 162 13.18 -2.56 4.44
CA MET A 162 14.56 -3.08 4.59
C MET A 162 15.62 -1.99 4.73
N SER A 163 15.28 -0.71 4.54
CA SER A 163 16.27 0.37 4.51
C SER A 163 15.76 1.64 5.20
N ASN A 164 16.44 2.07 6.26
CA ASN A 164 16.11 3.29 7.01
C ASN A 164 16.41 4.61 6.24
N THR A 165 16.72 4.57 4.94
CA THR A 165 17.17 5.74 4.16
C THR A 165 16.21 6.09 3.00
N THR A 166 15.05 6.63 3.32
CA THR A 166 13.84 6.67 2.47
C THR A 166 13.97 7.39 1.12
N ASN A 167 14.77 8.46 1.01
CA ASN A 167 14.74 9.32 -0.20
C ASN A 167 15.74 8.92 -1.31
N TYR A 168 16.80 8.17 -0.99
CA TYR A 168 17.86 7.83 -1.96
C TYR A 168 17.73 6.39 -2.51
N ILE A 169 16.81 5.59 -1.96
CA ILE A 169 16.58 4.21 -2.37
C ILE A 169 16.14 4.09 -3.84
N PRO A 170 15.14 4.84 -4.35
CA PRO A 170 14.74 4.69 -5.75
C PRO A 170 15.89 5.00 -6.72
N PHE A 171 16.72 5.98 -6.39
CA PHE A 171 17.88 6.33 -7.21
C PHE A 171 18.94 5.21 -7.23
N LYS A 172 19.28 4.65 -6.07
CA LYS A 172 20.19 3.50 -5.96
C LYS A 172 19.67 2.31 -6.76
N ILE A 173 18.40 1.95 -6.56
CA ILE A 173 17.75 0.85 -7.28
C ILE A 173 17.77 1.12 -8.79
N THR A 174 17.47 2.35 -9.23
CA THR A 174 17.51 2.72 -10.65
C THR A 174 18.90 2.49 -11.26
N LYS A 175 19.98 2.91 -10.58
CA LYS A 175 21.36 2.69 -11.05
C LYS A 175 21.68 1.21 -11.19
N LEU A 176 21.28 0.43 -10.19
CA LEU A 176 21.52 -1.01 -10.14
C LEU A 176 20.72 -1.74 -11.23
N LEU A 177 19.44 -1.44 -11.43
CA LEU A 177 18.63 -1.99 -12.52
C LEU A 177 19.20 -1.67 -13.90
N ARG A 178 19.76 -0.47 -14.10
CA ARG A 178 20.42 -0.09 -15.37
C ARG A 178 21.70 -0.89 -15.60
N SER A 179 22.50 -1.11 -14.56
CA SER A 179 23.69 -1.96 -14.63
C SER A 179 23.31 -3.39 -15.00
N TRP A 180 22.28 -3.94 -14.33
CA TRP A 180 21.80 -5.30 -14.60
C TRP A 180 21.23 -5.45 -16.00
N ALA A 181 20.52 -4.45 -16.53
CA ALA A 181 20.01 -4.51 -17.89
C ALA A 181 21.12 -4.56 -18.95
N HIS A 182 22.29 -3.97 -18.65
CA HIS A 182 23.46 -4.08 -19.50
C HIS A 182 24.11 -5.46 -19.42
N GLN A 183 24.19 -6.03 -18.21
CA GLN A 183 24.81 -7.35 -17.98
C GLN A 183 23.90 -8.52 -18.38
N TYR A 184 22.58 -8.35 -18.29
CA TYR A 184 21.56 -9.40 -18.44
C TYR A 184 20.32 -8.90 -19.23
N PRO A 185 20.49 -8.43 -20.48
CA PRO A 185 19.40 -7.83 -21.26
C PRO A 185 18.23 -8.80 -21.51
N SER A 186 18.54 -10.08 -21.70
CA SER A 186 17.54 -11.12 -21.95
C SER A 186 16.84 -11.63 -20.68
N SER A 187 17.29 -11.25 -19.49
CA SER A 187 16.80 -11.79 -18.22
C SER A 187 15.78 -10.89 -17.54
N MET A 188 15.77 -9.59 -17.85
CA MET A 188 14.88 -8.63 -17.23
C MET A 188 13.62 -8.43 -18.09
N ARG A 189 12.45 -8.50 -17.46
CA ARG A 189 11.16 -8.36 -18.12
C ARG A 189 10.23 -7.49 -17.29
N VAL A 190 9.31 -6.84 -17.98
CA VAL A 190 8.24 -6.05 -17.37
C VAL A 190 6.90 -6.58 -17.81
N LEU A 191 5.94 -6.54 -16.89
CA LEU A 191 4.54 -6.75 -17.20
C LEU A 191 3.96 -5.39 -17.55
N ARG A 192 3.47 -5.22 -18.78
CA ARG A 192 2.84 -3.99 -19.24
C ARG A 192 1.34 -4.18 -19.40
N ARG A 193 0.59 -3.11 -19.15
CA ARG A 193 -0.79 -3.05 -19.63
C ARG A 193 -0.79 -2.83 -21.15
N CYS A 194 -1.62 -3.57 -21.86
CA CYS A 194 -1.72 -3.44 -23.32
C CYS A 194 -2.32 -2.08 -23.75
N ASP A 195 -3.17 -1.48 -22.91
CA ASP A 195 -3.87 -0.22 -23.22
C ASP A 195 -2.98 1.04 -23.15
N THR A 196 -2.05 1.07 -22.21
CA THR A 196 -1.25 2.26 -21.86
C THR A 196 0.23 2.02 -22.02
N SER A 197 0.66 0.79 -22.29
CA SER A 197 2.06 0.35 -22.27
C SER A 197 2.79 0.62 -20.94
N ALA A 198 2.04 0.95 -19.88
CA ALA A 198 2.59 1.23 -18.57
C ALA A 198 3.11 -0.04 -17.91
N ALA A 199 4.36 -0.01 -17.42
CA ALA A 199 4.93 -1.10 -16.65
C ALA A 199 4.25 -1.17 -15.27
N VAL A 200 3.60 -2.30 -15.00
CA VAL A 200 2.84 -2.59 -13.77
C VAL A 200 3.44 -3.74 -12.96
N GLY A 201 4.37 -4.48 -13.53
CA GLY A 201 5.11 -5.54 -12.86
C GLY A 201 6.53 -5.63 -13.39
N PHE A 202 7.40 -6.22 -12.59
CA PHE A 202 8.78 -6.47 -12.93
C PHE A 202 9.16 -7.86 -12.44
N TYR A 203 9.86 -8.61 -13.29
CA TYR A 203 10.52 -9.82 -12.87
C TYR A 203 11.88 -9.94 -13.56
N MET A 204 12.80 -10.57 -12.84
CA MET A 204 14.13 -10.87 -13.35
C MET A 204 14.30 -12.38 -13.28
N LEU A 205 14.55 -12.98 -14.44
CA LEU A 205 14.91 -14.39 -14.52
C LEU A 205 16.38 -14.50 -14.13
N TYR A 206 16.67 -15.31 -13.14
CA TYR A 206 18.05 -15.62 -12.81
C TYR A 206 18.62 -16.52 -13.91
N PRO A 207 19.72 -16.11 -14.59
CA PRO A 207 20.34 -17.00 -15.56
C PRO A 207 20.92 -18.22 -14.85
N THR A 208 20.32 -19.39 -15.05
CA THR A 208 20.76 -20.68 -14.48
C THR A 208 21.75 -21.42 -15.38
N ALA A 209 22.29 -20.76 -16.40
CA ALA A 209 23.33 -21.34 -17.24
C ALA A 209 24.66 -21.33 -16.47
N SER A 210 25.46 -22.39 -16.59
CA SER A 210 26.72 -22.56 -15.84
C SER A 210 27.69 -21.39 -16.03
N GLU A 211 27.69 -20.76 -17.21
CA GLU A 211 28.51 -19.57 -17.52
C GLU A 211 28.12 -18.32 -16.71
N CYS A 212 26.92 -18.31 -16.13
CA CYS A 212 26.43 -17.19 -15.32
C CYS A 212 26.65 -17.41 -13.82
N GLU A 213 26.87 -18.65 -13.36
CA GLU A 213 27.03 -19.00 -11.94
C GLU A 213 28.17 -18.22 -11.26
N GLU A 214 29.30 -18.04 -11.93
CA GLU A 214 30.44 -17.30 -11.41
C GLU A 214 30.07 -15.86 -11.03
N LYS A 215 29.17 -15.22 -11.78
CA LYS A 215 28.72 -13.84 -11.53
C LYS A 215 27.82 -13.72 -10.29
N PHE A 216 27.18 -14.81 -9.86
CA PHE A 216 26.30 -14.82 -8.68
C PHE A 216 27.05 -14.85 -7.36
N PHE A 217 28.23 -15.47 -7.33
CA PHE A 217 29.05 -15.60 -6.12
C PHE A 217 30.07 -14.47 -5.96
N LEU A 218 30.04 -13.45 -6.83
CA LEU A 218 30.86 -12.26 -6.69
C LEU A 218 30.38 -11.38 -5.52
N PRO A 219 31.27 -10.57 -4.93
CA PRO A 219 30.94 -9.66 -3.83
C PRO A 219 29.79 -8.70 -4.19
N ALA A 220 29.08 -8.19 -3.17
CA ALA A 220 27.84 -7.39 -3.25
C ALA A 220 27.82 -6.23 -4.26
N SER A 221 28.98 -5.72 -4.70
CA SER A 221 29.07 -4.72 -5.78
C SER A 221 28.72 -5.27 -7.16
N ASN A 222 28.83 -6.59 -7.34
CA ASN A 222 28.65 -7.34 -8.58
C ASN A 222 27.52 -8.38 -8.50
N SER A 223 26.96 -8.65 -7.32
CA SER A 223 25.88 -9.62 -7.15
C SER A 223 24.49 -8.97 -7.12
N LEU A 224 23.47 -9.82 -7.27
CA LEU A 224 22.08 -9.45 -7.53
C LEU A 224 21.27 -9.07 -6.27
N TYR A 225 21.94 -8.68 -5.18
CA TYR A 225 21.27 -8.32 -3.93
C TYR A 225 20.82 -6.85 -3.95
N LEU A 226 19.52 -6.65 -3.75
CA LEU A 226 18.87 -5.34 -3.57
C LEU A 226 19.05 -4.81 -2.15
#